data_AF-A0A5B9QFA3-F1
#
_entry.id   AF-A0A5B9QFA3-F1
#
_cell.length_a   1.000
_cell.length_b   1.000
_cell.length_c   1.000
_cell.angle_alpha   90.00
_cell.angle_beta   90.00
_cell.angle_gamma   90.00
#
_symmetry.space_group_name_H-M   'P 1'
#
loop_
_entity.id
_entity.type
_entity.pdbx_description
1 polymer ?
#
loop_
_entity_poly.entity_id
_entity_poly.type
_entity_poly.pdbx_seq_one_letter_code
_entity_poly.pdbx_strand_id
1 'polypeptide(L)'
;MNLYDWLKSLAASFVAIALVGTAEAVPTLDGSATMADGYGTALSVQNTKTRFGDNSSDDLIATADGGSEIDQVFGVVANGRLYVTITGNLETNFNKLEVYIDSVSGGVNEIIGSSLPAAVDAFCCGGFGTTDGALQRQDGLIFDTGFLADQYLTFTNGGENVGGRGFWALSAHFADLTQGTSGQVVQAGYQMAPLGMPNTLRGPLGPDFDSDFNVDGKDFLTWQRGYMIGTTKPEGDADENGVVDGLDLAQWQDRYNTDRNLTDFPFNPYAGGPSTTSLIGPALPGLAPGQLIDQNYALGAGGCTADTTDGGAGCIAPELELALPVDSNDPTNALNHRNFNNTIDLQMAFNNSNVAGVEGTPADSDPMQTEGDPENVITGLEFSLPLSALGNPTGDIKLLAFINNGNHDFVANQFSGVGVLTGNFGSLPPDLSFEADGDQFVTIVQPAALAGANAVPEPSSLALLTLAATAMMGSRRRKS
;
A
#
# COMPACT_ATOMS: atom_id res chain seq x y z
N MET A 1 -32.64 -63.91 1.50
CA MET A 1 -31.56 -62.98 1.11
C MET A 1 -30.27 -63.61 1.57
N ASN A 2 -29.50 -64.18 0.64
CA ASN A 2 -28.29 -64.92 0.98
C ASN A 2 -27.10 -63.95 1.04
N LEU A 3 -26.04 -64.33 1.74
CA LEU A 3 -24.81 -63.55 1.99
C LEU A 3 -24.21 -62.90 0.73
N TYR A 4 -24.52 -63.45 -0.45
CA TYR A 4 -24.14 -62.94 -1.78
C TYR A 4 -24.85 -61.63 -2.19
N ASP A 5 -26.05 -61.36 -1.68
CA ASP A 5 -26.79 -60.12 -1.94
C ASP A 5 -26.34 -58.98 -1.01
N TRP A 6 -25.81 -59.30 0.17
CA TRP A 6 -25.25 -58.31 1.09
C TRP A 6 -23.91 -57.74 0.60
N LEU A 7 -23.08 -58.59 -0.02
CA LEU A 7 -21.80 -58.18 -0.61
C LEU A 7 -21.95 -57.31 -1.88
N LYS A 8 -23.05 -57.45 -2.64
CA LYS A 8 -23.34 -56.58 -3.79
C LYS A 8 -23.85 -55.19 -3.39
N SER A 9 -24.49 -55.07 -2.22
CA SER A 9 -24.87 -53.76 -1.66
C SER A 9 -23.72 -53.05 -0.95
N LEU A 10 -22.68 -53.76 -0.52
CA LEU A 10 -21.48 -53.14 0.06
C LEU A 10 -20.45 -52.66 -0.98
N ALA A 11 -20.54 -53.12 -2.22
CA ALA A 11 -19.62 -52.74 -3.31
C ALA A 11 -19.92 -51.37 -3.95
N ALA A 12 -20.89 -50.61 -3.43
CA ALA A 12 -21.35 -49.34 -4.02
C ALA A 12 -21.23 -48.13 -3.08
N SER A 13 -20.41 -48.17 -2.03
CA SER A 13 -20.31 -47.03 -1.12
C SER A 13 -18.92 -46.80 -0.55
N PHE A 14 -18.48 -45.54 -0.70
CA PHE A 14 -17.36 -44.85 -0.08
C PHE A 14 -15.95 -45.12 -0.63
N VAL A 15 -15.70 -44.60 -1.83
CA VAL A 15 -14.49 -43.79 -2.07
C VAL A 15 -14.96 -42.33 -2.18
N ALA A 16 -15.23 -41.70 -1.05
CA ALA A 16 -15.26 -40.25 -0.96
C ALA A 16 -13.82 -39.82 -0.68
N ILE A 17 -13.06 -39.56 -1.74
CA ILE A 17 -11.82 -38.79 -1.60
C ILE A 17 -12.31 -37.39 -1.21
N ALA A 18 -12.29 -37.08 0.09
CA ALA A 18 -12.32 -35.71 0.54
C ALA A 18 -11.01 -35.09 0.04
N LEU A 19 -11.05 -34.45 -1.12
CA LEU A 19 -10.09 -33.41 -1.47
C LEU A 19 -10.32 -32.32 -0.43
N VAL A 20 -9.58 -32.40 0.67
CA VAL A 20 -9.40 -31.28 1.58
C VAL A 20 -8.57 -30.30 0.77
N GLY A 21 -9.25 -29.39 0.06
CA GLY A 21 -8.59 -28.21 -0.44
C GLY A 21 -8.04 -27.49 0.79
N THR A 22 -6.72 -27.40 0.90
CA THR A 22 -6.12 -26.44 1.81
C THR A 22 -6.58 -25.08 1.32
N ALA A 23 -7.36 -24.36 2.14
CA ALA A 23 -7.56 -22.95 1.89
C ALA A 23 -6.17 -22.31 1.93
N GLU A 24 -5.69 -21.81 0.80
CA GLU A 24 -4.46 -21.03 0.79
C GLU A 24 -4.74 -19.75 1.58
N ALA A 25 -3.84 -19.41 2.50
CA ALA A 25 -3.88 -18.13 3.18
C ALA A 25 -3.75 -17.05 2.10
N VAL A 26 -4.70 -16.11 2.09
CA VAL A 26 -4.65 -14.95 1.22
C VAL A 26 -4.08 -13.84 2.06
N PRO A 27 -3.00 -13.17 1.61
CA PRO A 27 -2.46 -12.07 2.38
C PRO A 27 -3.51 -11.00 2.63
N THR A 28 -3.64 -10.60 3.90
CA THR A 28 -4.41 -9.42 4.27
C THR A 28 -3.55 -8.20 4.01
N LEU A 29 -4.01 -7.27 3.16
CA LEU A 29 -3.25 -6.04 2.92
C LEU A 29 -3.37 -5.09 4.10
N ASP A 30 -2.43 -5.19 5.02
CA ASP A 30 -2.33 -4.34 6.22
C ASP A 30 -0.92 -3.75 6.44
N GLY A 31 0.01 -3.99 5.50
CA GLY A 31 1.37 -3.48 5.59
C GLY A 31 2.29 -4.40 6.41
N SER A 32 1.86 -5.62 6.76
CA SER A 32 2.67 -6.58 7.51
C SER A 32 2.92 -7.90 6.76
N ALA A 33 4.17 -8.35 6.77
CA ALA A 33 4.56 -9.66 6.24
C ALA A 33 4.55 -10.72 7.35
N THR A 34 3.40 -11.38 7.56
CA THR A 34 3.30 -12.45 8.56
C THR A 34 3.22 -13.85 7.93
N MET A 35 3.70 -14.86 8.66
CA MET A 35 3.50 -16.26 8.28
C MET A 35 2.01 -16.65 8.21
N ALA A 36 1.14 -15.94 8.93
CA ALA A 36 -0.31 -16.20 8.92
C ALA A 36 -0.96 -15.75 7.62
N ASP A 37 -0.41 -14.72 6.99
CA ASP A 37 -0.83 -14.18 5.69
C ASP A 37 -0.31 -15.01 4.50
N GLY A 38 0.49 -16.05 4.78
CA GLY A 38 1.04 -16.93 3.74
C GLY A 38 2.38 -16.46 3.17
N TYR A 39 2.93 -15.35 3.66
CA TYR A 39 4.32 -14.99 3.38
C TYR A 39 5.26 -16.05 3.98
N GLY A 40 6.28 -16.42 3.21
CA GLY A 40 7.31 -17.36 3.64
C GLY A 40 8.48 -16.64 4.32
N THR A 41 9.67 -17.22 4.20
CA THR A 41 10.91 -16.53 4.56
C THR A 41 11.13 -15.32 3.67
N ALA A 42 11.77 -14.27 4.20
CA ALA A 42 12.20 -13.13 3.41
C ALA A 42 13.04 -13.57 2.19
N LEU A 43 12.79 -12.94 1.06
CA LEU A 43 13.53 -13.15 -0.19
C LEU A 43 14.85 -12.37 -0.19
N SER A 44 14.91 -11.28 0.56
CA SER A 44 16.13 -10.58 0.91
C SER A 44 16.01 -9.97 2.30
N VAL A 45 17.14 -9.88 3.00
CA VAL A 45 17.32 -9.11 4.23
C VAL A 45 18.42 -8.09 3.95
N GLN A 46 18.17 -6.84 4.26
CA GLN A 46 19.07 -5.74 4.00
C GLN A 46 20.38 -5.96 4.71
N ASN A 47 21.46 -5.72 3.98
CA ASN A 47 22.79 -5.77 4.54
C ASN A 47 23.54 -4.44 4.50
N THR A 48 22.88 -3.36 4.03
CA THR A 48 23.48 -2.03 3.86
C THR A 48 22.88 -1.05 4.87
N LYS A 49 23.75 -0.40 5.65
CA LYS A 49 23.37 0.69 6.56
C LYS A 49 22.63 1.80 5.83
N THR A 50 21.65 2.41 6.48
CA THR A 50 20.98 3.57 5.93
C THR A 50 21.76 4.87 6.20
N ARG A 51 21.54 5.88 5.36
CA ARG A 51 22.04 7.25 5.58
C ARG A 51 20.94 8.20 6.03
N PHE A 52 19.72 7.68 6.23
CA PHE A 52 18.55 8.46 6.60
C PHE A 52 18.25 8.42 8.10
N GLY A 53 19.07 7.74 8.90
CA GLY A 53 18.71 7.42 10.29
C GLY A 53 17.71 6.28 10.34
N ASP A 54 17.45 5.74 11.54
CA ASP A 54 16.30 4.87 11.79
C ASP A 54 15.12 5.76 12.14
N ASN A 55 13.91 5.28 11.89
CA ASN A 55 12.74 5.92 12.45
C ASN A 55 12.76 5.81 13.98
N SER A 56 12.45 6.90 14.68
CA SER A 56 12.43 6.95 16.15
C SER A 56 11.02 6.99 16.75
N SER A 57 9.99 6.95 15.90
CA SER A 57 8.56 7.00 16.26
C SER A 57 7.86 5.73 15.80
N ASP A 58 7.11 5.05 16.65
CA ASP A 58 6.29 3.89 16.27
C ASP A 58 4.93 4.30 15.67
N ASP A 59 4.77 5.57 15.35
CA ASP A 59 3.57 6.11 14.74
C ASP A 59 3.47 5.75 13.26
N LEU A 60 2.29 5.30 12.82
CA LEU A 60 2.03 4.87 11.46
C LEU A 60 2.11 6.00 10.42
N ILE A 61 2.02 7.28 10.82
CA ILE A 61 2.01 8.45 9.93
C ILE A 61 2.82 9.62 10.47
N ALA A 62 2.68 9.97 11.76
CA ALA A 62 3.45 11.07 12.34
C ALA A 62 4.90 10.66 12.49
N THR A 63 5.74 11.28 11.67
CA THR A 63 7.16 11.41 11.95
C THR A 63 7.95 10.11 11.92
N ALA A 64 7.96 9.46 10.75
CA ALA A 64 9.26 9.02 10.25
C ALA A 64 10.10 10.29 9.99
N ASP A 65 10.68 10.88 11.05
CA ASP A 65 11.55 12.08 11.03
C ASP A 65 12.98 11.73 10.55
N GLY A 66 13.07 10.69 9.71
CA GLY A 66 14.23 9.89 9.35
C GLY A 66 13.76 8.46 9.06
N GLY A 67 14.63 7.59 8.57
CA GLY A 67 14.27 6.18 8.43
C GLY A 67 13.87 5.70 7.05
N SER A 68 14.01 6.46 5.95
CA SER A 68 13.74 5.86 4.63
C SER A 68 14.68 4.67 4.40
N GLU A 69 14.18 3.45 4.57
CA GLU A 69 14.99 2.24 4.62
C GLU A 69 14.21 1.03 4.11
N ILE A 70 14.96 0.07 3.56
CA ILE A 70 14.42 -1.23 3.18
C ILE A 70 15.12 -2.24 4.08
N ASP A 71 14.36 -3.00 4.86
CA ASP A 71 14.88 -4.03 5.76
C ASP A 71 14.75 -5.43 5.22
N GLN A 72 13.58 -5.80 4.70
CA GLN A 72 13.32 -7.10 4.11
C GLN A 72 12.37 -6.98 2.93
N VAL A 73 12.44 -7.96 2.03
CA VAL A 73 11.47 -8.10 0.93
C VAL A 73 10.83 -9.48 1.01
N PHE A 74 9.51 -9.50 1.03
CA PHE A 74 8.69 -10.69 0.96
C PHE A 74 7.87 -10.68 -0.32
N GLY A 75 7.57 -11.85 -0.86
CA GLY A 75 6.68 -11.94 -2.01
C GLY A 75 6.09 -13.33 -2.17
N VAL A 76 4.81 -13.38 -2.56
CA VAL A 76 4.07 -14.61 -2.79
C VAL A 76 3.05 -14.41 -3.91
N VAL A 77 2.80 -15.45 -4.68
CA VAL A 77 1.70 -15.48 -5.64
C VAL A 77 0.58 -16.34 -5.08
N ALA A 78 -0.59 -15.74 -4.87
CA ALA A 78 -1.77 -16.40 -4.33
C ALA A 78 -3.03 -15.93 -5.08
N ASN A 79 -3.95 -16.85 -5.38
CA ASN A 79 -5.23 -16.55 -6.04
C ASN A 79 -5.13 -15.68 -7.31
N GLY A 80 -4.09 -15.90 -8.12
CA GLY A 80 -3.90 -15.15 -9.37
C GLY A 80 -3.42 -13.71 -9.18
N ARG A 81 -2.90 -13.36 -8.00
CA ARG A 81 -2.26 -12.07 -7.72
C ARG A 81 -0.85 -12.27 -7.17
N LEU A 82 0.02 -11.32 -7.50
CA LEU A 82 1.27 -11.10 -6.79
C LEU A 82 0.97 -10.28 -5.52
N TYR A 83 1.61 -10.64 -4.42
CA TYR A 83 1.63 -9.89 -3.17
C TYR A 83 3.09 -9.67 -2.78
N VAL A 84 3.44 -8.45 -2.40
CA VAL A 84 4.81 -8.05 -2.04
C VAL A 84 4.74 -7.15 -0.81
N THR A 85 5.60 -7.43 0.17
CA THR A 85 5.87 -6.52 1.29
C THR A 85 7.33 -6.12 1.25
N ILE A 86 7.59 -4.82 1.20
CA ILE A 86 8.91 -4.23 1.37
C ILE A 86 8.89 -3.57 2.74
N THR A 87 9.58 -4.20 3.70
CA THR A 87 9.58 -3.77 5.09
C THR A 87 10.63 -2.69 5.33
N GLY A 88 10.49 -1.99 6.45
CA GLY A 88 11.24 -0.77 6.76
C GLY A 88 10.31 0.43 6.69
N ASN A 89 10.88 1.64 6.62
CA ASN A 89 10.12 2.87 6.64
C ASN A 89 10.30 3.67 5.35
N LEU A 90 9.30 4.51 5.06
CA LEU A 90 9.40 5.54 4.03
C LEU A 90 8.99 6.87 4.66
N GLU A 91 9.91 7.83 4.72
CA GLU A 91 9.64 9.13 5.34
C GLU A 91 8.45 9.83 4.69
N THR A 92 7.65 10.52 5.51
CA THR A 92 6.47 11.30 5.11
C THR A 92 6.87 12.64 4.47
N ASN A 93 7.82 12.60 3.53
CA ASN A 93 8.45 13.76 2.90
C ASN A 93 8.47 13.67 1.36
N PHE A 94 7.65 12.77 0.81
CA PHE A 94 7.58 12.44 -0.62
C PHE A 94 8.81 11.75 -1.20
N ASN A 95 9.71 11.20 -0.38
CA ASN A 95 10.63 10.16 -0.86
C ASN A 95 9.82 9.05 -1.55
N LYS A 96 10.49 8.34 -2.47
CA LYS A 96 9.86 7.30 -3.28
C LYS A 96 10.42 5.95 -2.90
N LEU A 97 9.52 4.98 -2.88
CA LEU A 97 9.87 3.58 -3.00
C LEU A 97 9.59 3.15 -4.44
N GLU A 98 10.66 2.91 -5.16
CA GLU A 98 10.65 2.48 -6.55
C GLU A 98 10.59 0.96 -6.62
N VAL A 99 9.81 0.43 -7.55
CA VAL A 99 9.68 -1.01 -7.77
C VAL A 99 9.70 -1.28 -9.28
N TYR A 100 10.70 -2.03 -9.72
CA TYR A 100 10.78 -2.59 -11.06
C TYR A 100 10.48 -4.09 -11.02
N ILE A 101 9.75 -4.58 -12.02
CA ILE A 101 9.35 -5.99 -12.10
C ILE A 101 9.75 -6.54 -13.46
N ASP A 102 10.38 -7.71 -13.46
CA ASP A 102 10.63 -8.57 -14.63
C ASP A 102 9.79 -9.84 -14.45
N SER A 103 8.75 -9.97 -15.26
CA SER A 103 7.69 -10.96 -15.13
C SER A 103 7.43 -11.71 -16.44
N VAL A 104 7.60 -11.06 -17.58
CA VAL A 104 7.38 -11.62 -18.91
C VAL A 104 8.53 -11.26 -19.84
N SER A 105 8.63 -11.97 -20.97
CA SER A 105 9.62 -11.61 -21.98
C SER A 105 9.36 -10.21 -22.53
N GLY A 106 10.37 -9.37 -22.52
CA GLY A 106 10.27 -7.98 -22.92
C GLY A 106 11.13 -7.12 -22.00
N GLY A 107 10.73 -5.87 -21.85
CA GLY A 107 11.36 -4.97 -20.88
C GLY A 107 12.70 -4.40 -21.31
N VAL A 108 13.36 -3.75 -20.35
CA VAL A 108 14.61 -3.02 -20.51
C VAL A 108 15.59 -3.35 -19.38
N ASN A 109 16.88 -3.41 -19.71
CA ASN A 109 17.94 -3.52 -18.70
C ASN A 109 18.52 -2.14 -18.30
N GLU A 110 18.26 -1.12 -19.12
CA GLU A 110 18.68 0.27 -18.90
C GLU A 110 17.47 1.18 -19.06
N ILE A 111 17.31 2.10 -18.10
CA ILE A 111 16.31 3.15 -18.19
C ILE A 111 16.83 4.23 -19.14
N ILE A 112 16.35 4.17 -20.38
CA ILE A 112 16.52 5.24 -21.36
C ILE A 112 15.22 6.03 -21.37
N GLY A 113 15.13 7.07 -20.55
CA GLY A 113 13.91 7.83 -20.27
C GLY A 113 13.25 8.39 -21.52
N SER A 114 14.04 8.80 -22.51
CA SER A 114 13.53 9.29 -23.81
C SER A 114 12.83 8.21 -24.67
N SER A 115 13.03 6.93 -24.35
CA SER A 115 12.46 5.78 -25.06
C SER A 115 11.32 5.10 -24.30
N LEU A 116 10.98 5.58 -23.11
CA LEU A 116 10.00 5.01 -22.19
C LEU A 116 8.79 5.94 -22.00
N PRO A 117 7.71 5.47 -21.36
CA PRO A 117 6.55 6.31 -21.09
C PRO A 117 6.92 7.55 -20.29
N ALA A 118 6.35 8.70 -20.66
CA ALA A 118 6.51 9.95 -19.94
C ALA A 118 5.39 10.16 -18.91
N ALA A 119 5.55 11.13 -18.01
CA ALA A 119 4.53 11.56 -17.04
C ALA A 119 4.07 10.48 -16.05
N VAL A 120 4.90 9.46 -15.81
CA VAL A 120 4.76 8.60 -14.62
C VAL A 120 5.08 9.45 -13.40
N ASP A 121 4.19 9.44 -12.40
CA ASP A 121 4.18 10.42 -11.31
C ASP A 121 4.30 11.87 -11.86
N ALA A 122 3.37 12.28 -12.71
CA ALA A 122 3.48 13.57 -13.39
C ALA A 122 3.66 14.77 -12.42
N PHE A 123 3.24 14.65 -11.16
CA PHE A 123 3.23 15.76 -10.20
C PHE A 123 4.59 16.10 -9.61
N CYS A 124 5.49 15.13 -9.44
CA CYS A 124 6.89 15.44 -9.13
C CYS A 124 7.54 16.30 -10.22
N CYS A 125 7.06 16.14 -11.45
CA CYS A 125 7.88 16.31 -12.64
C CYS A 125 7.18 17.19 -13.70
N GLY A 126 6.54 18.27 -13.23
CA GLY A 126 6.02 19.34 -14.08
C GLY A 126 4.53 19.29 -14.41
N GLY A 127 3.80 18.30 -13.89
CA GLY A 127 2.36 18.14 -14.04
C GLY A 127 1.94 17.35 -15.28
N PHE A 128 0.62 17.19 -15.48
CA PHE A 128 0.10 16.44 -16.63
C PHE A 128 0.41 17.10 -17.97
N GLY A 129 0.65 16.25 -18.98
CA GLY A 129 0.93 16.69 -20.34
C GLY A 129 2.37 17.12 -20.59
N THR A 130 3.27 16.97 -19.61
CA THR A 130 4.71 17.08 -19.81
C THR A 130 5.30 15.81 -20.42
N THR A 131 6.51 15.92 -20.94
CA THR A 131 7.33 14.78 -21.38
C THR A 131 8.30 14.32 -20.29
N ASP A 132 8.16 14.85 -19.08
CA ASP A 132 9.02 14.58 -17.94
C ASP A 132 8.23 13.75 -16.91
N GLY A 133 8.93 13.00 -16.09
CA GLY A 133 8.35 11.99 -15.22
C GLY A 133 9.43 11.12 -14.60
N ALA A 134 9.03 10.21 -13.72
CA ALA A 134 9.97 9.39 -12.95
C ALA A 134 11.00 8.65 -13.84
N LEU A 135 10.56 8.04 -14.95
CA LEU A 135 11.45 7.34 -15.89
C LEU A 135 12.42 8.27 -16.64
N GLN A 136 12.06 9.54 -16.85
CA GLN A 136 12.97 10.53 -17.45
C GLN A 136 13.98 11.07 -16.44
N ARG A 137 13.64 11.05 -15.15
CA ARG A 137 14.53 11.47 -14.06
C ARG A 137 15.50 10.37 -13.62
N GLN A 138 15.17 9.12 -13.91
CA GLN A 138 16.01 7.94 -13.67
C GLN A 138 16.84 7.52 -14.91
N ASP A 139 16.95 8.39 -15.92
CA ASP A 139 17.70 8.12 -17.16
C ASP A 139 19.16 7.72 -16.86
N GLY A 140 19.55 6.53 -17.30
CA GLY A 140 20.87 5.95 -17.09
C GLY A 140 20.96 4.89 -15.99
N LEU A 141 19.87 4.58 -15.25
CA LEU A 141 19.85 3.45 -14.33
C LEU A 141 20.04 2.14 -15.12
N ILE A 142 21.06 1.35 -14.79
CA ILE A 142 21.31 0.03 -15.37
C ILE A 142 21.09 -1.03 -14.29
N PHE A 143 20.26 -2.02 -14.61
CA PHE A 143 19.94 -3.13 -13.72
C PHE A 143 20.96 -4.26 -13.79
N ASP A 144 20.96 -5.12 -12.78
CA ASP A 144 21.76 -6.35 -12.76
C ASP A 144 21.60 -7.20 -14.01
N THR A 145 22.66 -7.95 -14.33
CA THR A 145 22.62 -8.89 -15.45
C THR A 145 21.51 -9.92 -15.26
N GLY A 146 20.63 -10.03 -16.26
CA GLY A 146 19.52 -10.98 -16.24
C GLY A 146 18.24 -10.45 -15.61
N PHE A 147 18.18 -9.15 -15.31
CA PHE A 147 16.94 -8.44 -14.97
C PHE A 147 16.51 -7.54 -16.14
N LEU A 148 15.32 -7.79 -16.68
CA LEU A 148 14.72 -7.03 -17.79
C LEU A 148 13.38 -6.45 -17.33
N ALA A 149 13.41 -5.25 -16.76
CA ALA A 149 12.22 -4.62 -16.20
C ALA A 149 11.14 -4.41 -17.27
N ASP A 150 9.97 -5.02 -17.08
CA ASP A 150 8.80 -4.88 -17.94
C ASP A 150 7.68 -4.06 -17.31
N GLN A 151 7.62 -3.98 -15.98
CA GLN A 151 6.75 -3.04 -15.27
C GLN A 151 7.56 -2.14 -14.32
N TYR A 152 6.99 -0.98 -14.05
CA TYR A 152 7.49 -0.03 -13.07
C TYR A 152 6.34 0.43 -12.17
N LEU A 153 6.58 0.51 -10.87
CA LEU A 153 5.73 1.17 -9.89
C LEU A 153 6.55 2.15 -9.07
N THR A 154 5.91 3.24 -8.66
CA THR A 154 6.47 4.17 -7.68
C THR A 154 5.42 4.51 -6.65
N PHE A 155 5.84 4.47 -5.39
CA PHE A 155 5.01 4.74 -4.23
C PHE A 155 5.59 5.91 -3.48
N THR A 156 4.73 6.79 -2.97
CA THR A 156 5.16 7.95 -2.19
C THR A 156 4.12 8.27 -1.15
N ASN A 157 4.55 8.84 -0.03
CA ASN A 157 3.63 9.31 0.98
C ASN A 157 4.02 10.69 1.50
N GLY A 158 3.02 11.46 1.90
CA GLY A 158 3.24 12.83 2.34
C GLY A 158 1.95 13.57 2.64
N GLY A 159 2.10 14.83 3.05
CA GLY A 159 0.98 15.75 3.25
C GLY A 159 0.52 16.38 1.94
N GLU A 160 -0.68 16.04 1.49
CA GLU A 160 -1.37 16.60 0.33
C GLU A 160 -2.33 17.72 0.72
N ASN A 161 -2.84 18.47 -0.26
CA ASN A 161 -3.84 19.53 -0.03
C ASN A 161 -4.86 19.65 -1.18
N VAL A 162 -6.15 19.75 -0.87
CA VAL A 162 -7.22 20.04 -1.82
C VAL A 162 -8.05 21.21 -1.32
N GLY A 163 -8.18 22.28 -2.11
CA GLY A 163 -9.02 23.43 -1.74
C GLY A 163 -8.63 24.10 -0.42
N GLY A 164 -7.35 24.09 -0.05
CA GLY A 164 -6.85 24.61 1.24
C GLY A 164 -6.87 23.59 2.38
N ARG A 165 -7.37 22.38 2.14
CA ARG A 165 -7.53 21.30 3.13
C ARG A 165 -6.40 20.31 3.00
N GLY A 166 -5.55 20.21 4.01
CA GLY A 166 -4.43 19.28 4.03
C GLY A 166 -4.81 17.91 4.60
N PHE A 167 -4.21 16.85 4.08
CA PHE A 167 -4.41 15.47 4.52
C PHE A 167 -3.17 14.61 4.21
N TRP A 168 -3.03 13.47 4.84
CA TRP A 168 -1.99 12.50 4.46
C TRP A 168 -2.48 11.63 3.30
N ALA A 169 -1.60 11.37 2.35
CA ALA A 169 -1.84 10.40 1.30
C ALA A 169 -0.61 9.51 1.08
N LEU A 170 -0.86 8.23 0.85
CA LEU A 170 0.05 7.32 0.15
C LEU A 170 -0.47 7.17 -1.27
N SER A 171 0.31 7.50 -2.29
CA SER A 171 -0.09 7.37 -3.70
C SER A 171 0.81 6.39 -4.45
N ALA A 172 0.26 5.82 -5.52
CA ALA A 172 0.96 4.88 -6.38
C ALA A 172 0.76 5.21 -7.86
N HIS A 173 1.81 4.98 -8.64
CA HIS A 173 1.84 5.16 -10.09
C HIS A 173 2.48 3.93 -10.74
N PHE A 174 2.14 3.67 -11.99
CA PHE A 174 2.59 2.49 -12.73
C PHE A 174 2.91 2.82 -14.20
N ALA A 175 3.86 2.08 -14.77
CA ALA A 175 4.13 2.08 -16.21
C ALA A 175 4.46 0.70 -16.77
N ASP A 176 3.92 0.40 -17.96
CA ASP A 176 4.33 -0.72 -18.81
C ASP A 176 5.55 -0.32 -19.64
N LEU A 177 6.67 -1.01 -19.47
CA LEU A 177 7.94 -0.72 -20.13
C LEU A 177 8.13 -1.52 -21.43
N THR A 178 7.22 -2.42 -21.77
CA THR A 178 7.36 -3.33 -22.93
C THR A 178 7.06 -2.66 -24.28
N GLN A 179 6.38 -1.52 -24.28
CA GLN A 179 5.92 -0.83 -25.50
C GLN A 179 6.66 0.50 -25.77
N GLY A 180 7.80 0.72 -25.12
CA GLY A 180 8.55 1.98 -25.21
C GLY A 180 7.67 3.18 -24.85
N THR A 181 7.75 4.27 -25.61
CA THR A 181 6.96 5.49 -25.36
C THR A 181 5.44 5.32 -25.48
N SER A 182 4.96 4.20 -26.01
CA SER A 182 3.53 3.85 -26.09
C SER A 182 3.05 2.98 -24.92
N GLY A 183 3.93 2.69 -23.97
CA GLY A 183 3.59 1.96 -22.75
C GLY A 183 2.50 2.66 -21.95
N GLN A 184 1.62 1.86 -21.34
CA GLN A 184 0.54 2.35 -20.51
C GLN A 184 1.12 3.07 -19.29
N VAL A 185 0.59 4.25 -18.96
CA VAL A 185 0.84 4.94 -17.68
C VAL A 185 -0.45 4.96 -16.89
N VAL A 186 -0.35 4.62 -15.61
CA VAL A 186 -1.49 4.57 -14.71
C VAL A 186 -1.15 5.35 -13.45
N GLN A 187 -1.89 6.45 -13.21
CA GLN A 187 -1.92 7.06 -11.89
C GLN A 187 -2.91 6.21 -11.09
N ALA A 188 -2.43 5.25 -10.31
CA ALA A 188 -3.27 4.16 -9.82
C ALA A 188 -4.28 4.63 -8.76
N GLY A 189 -3.86 5.50 -7.84
CA GLY A 189 -4.72 5.97 -6.77
C GLY A 189 -3.93 6.25 -5.51
N TYR A 190 -4.67 6.42 -4.42
CA TYR A 190 -4.09 6.72 -3.11
C TYR A 190 -4.90 6.13 -1.97
N GLN A 191 -4.31 6.14 -0.78
CA GLN A 191 -4.96 5.87 0.50
C GLN A 191 -4.84 7.09 1.41
N MET A 192 -5.84 7.27 2.29
CA MET A 192 -5.88 8.36 3.27
C MET A 192 -5.69 7.86 4.71
N ALA A 193 -5.47 6.56 4.90
CA ALA A 193 -5.20 5.94 6.18
C ALA A 193 -4.18 4.79 6.02
N PRO A 194 -3.36 4.51 7.03
CA PRO A 194 -2.40 3.42 7.05
C PRO A 194 -3.12 2.08 7.18
N LEU A 195 -2.33 1.00 7.17
CA LEU A 195 -2.79 -0.40 7.30
C LEU A 195 -3.79 -0.83 6.22
N GLY A 196 -3.80 -0.13 5.07
CA GLY A 196 -4.76 -0.37 4.00
C GLY A 196 -6.21 -0.07 4.40
N MET A 197 -6.44 0.63 5.51
CA MET A 197 -7.78 0.85 6.03
C MET A 197 -8.59 1.75 5.07
N PRO A 198 -9.85 1.39 4.78
CA PRO A 198 -10.71 2.19 3.92
C PRO A 198 -11.26 3.39 4.70
N ASN A 199 -10.42 4.17 5.35
CA ASN A 199 -10.82 5.26 6.24
C ASN A 199 -10.19 6.55 5.73
N THR A 200 -10.82 7.68 6.02
CA THR A 200 -10.11 8.95 6.03
C THR A 200 -9.45 9.07 7.38
N LEU A 201 -8.11 9.13 7.44
CA LEU A 201 -7.45 9.54 8.68
C LEU A 201 -7.94 10.94 9.01
N ARG A 202 -8.74 11.03 10.06
CA ARG A 202 -9.14 12.29 10.69
C ARG A 202 -8.79 12.09 12.15
N GLY A 203 -7.62 12.59 12.56
CA GLY A 203 -7.23 12.47 13.96
C GLY A 203 -8.31 13.06 14.88
N PRO A 204 -8.44 12.60 16.13
CA PRO A 204 -9.19 13.37 17.11
C PRO A 204 -8.56 14.77 17.21
N LEU A 205 -9.40 15.78 17.07
CA LEU A 205 -9.02 17.15 16.75
C LEU A 205 -8.53 17.92 17.98
N GLY A 206 -7.52 17.41 18.68
CA GLY A 206 -7.13 17.94 19.98
C GLY A 206 -8.25 17.69 21.02
N PRO A 207 -8.81 18.74 21.64
CA PRO A 207 -9.78 18.61 22.73
C PRO A 207 -11.23 18.31 22.28
N ASP A 208 -11.43 17.69 21.12
CA ASP A 208 -12.72 17.13 20.66
C ASP A 208 -12.76 15.66 21.09
N PHE A 209 -13.36 15.40 22.26
CA PHE A 209 -13.31 14.10 22.91
C PHE A 209 -14.55 13.24 22.60
N ASP A 210 -15.67 13.85 22.20
CA ASP A 210 -16.88 13.13 21.84
C ASP A 210 -17.03 12.90 20.32
N SER A 211 -16.06 13.38 19.55
CA SER A 211 -15.90 13.16 18.10
C SER A 211 -17.08 13.70 17.28
N ASP A 212 -17.73 14.76 17.75
CA ASP A 212 -18.84 15.41 17.05
C ASP A 212 -18.42 16.60 16.18
N PHE A 213 -17.10 16.78 16.01
CA PHE A 213 -16.45 17.73 15.10
C PHE A 213 -16.55 19.20 15.51
N ASN A 214 -16.89 19.46 16.77
CA ASN A 214 -16.73 20.76 17.38
C ASN A 214 -15.95 20.61 18.70
N VAL A 215 -15.45 21.73 19.23
CA VAL A 215 -14.88 21.78 20.58
C VAL A 215 -15.81 22.62 21.43
N ASP A 216 -16.71 21.98 22.17
CA ASP A 216 -17.76 22.65 22.89
C ASP A 216 -17.86 22.23 24.37
N GLY A 217 -19.00 22.53 24.99
CA GLY A 217 -19.25 22.21 26.39
C GLY A 217 -19.37 20.71 26.68
N LYS A 218 -19.64 19.87 25.70
CA LYS A 218 -19.63 18.40 25.84
C LYS A 218 -18.22 17.88 25.95
N ASP A 219 -17.29 18.40 25.17
CA ASP A 219 -15.87 18.06 25.30
C ASP A 219 -15.32 18.47 26.66
N PHE A 220 -15.64 19.68 27.09
CA PHE A 220 -15.28 20.12 28.43
C PHE A 220 -15.81 19.17 29.50
N LEU A 221 -17.03 18.68 29.32
CA LEU A 221 -17.65 17.75 30.24
C LEU A 221 -16.97 16.38 30.21
N THR A 222 -16.46 15.94 29.05
CA THR A 222 -15.62 14.75 28.91
C THR A 222 -14.29 14.92 29.66
N TRP A 223 -13.54 15.99 29.39
CA TRP A 223 -12.32 16.33 30.15
C TRP A 223 -12.57 16.40 31.66
N GLN A 224 -13.64 17.08 32.08
CA GLN A 224 -13.98 17.23 33.50
C GLN A 224 -14.24 15.88 34.17
N ARG A 225 -14.82 14.93 33.44
CA ARG A 225 -15.07 13.57 33.94
C ARG A 225 -13.79 12.75 34.00
N GLY A 226 -12.86 12.94 33.07
CA GLY A 226 -11.58 12.26 33.07
C GLY A 226 -10.53 12.85 33.99
N TYR A 227 -10.68 14.09 34.48
CA TYR A 227 -9.63 14.77 35.23
C TYR A 227 -9.00 13.88 36.33
N MET A 228 -7.70 13.60 36.16
CA MET A 228 -6.85 12.75 37.02
C MET A 228 -7.24 11.26 37.09
N ILE A 229 -8.20 10.78 36.29
CA ILE A 229 -8.68 9.39 36.30
C ILE A 229 -8.76 8.74 34.91
N GLY A 230 -8.93 9.54 33.86
CA GLY A 230 -8.88 9.11 32.48
C GLY A 230 -7.43 8.97 32.03
N THR A 231 -7.21 8.06 31.10
CA THR A 231 -5.89 7.77 30.52
C THR A 231 -5.93 7.71 29.00
N THR A 232 -7.07 8.08 28.41
CA THR A 232 -7.31 8.00 26.97
C THR A 232 -8.02 9.25 26.48
N LYS A 233 -7.90 9.53 25.19
CA LYS A 233 -8.48 10.72 24.57
C LYS A 233 -10.00 10.84 24.74
N PRO A 234 -10.83 9.79 24.52
CA PRO A 234 -12.26 9.88 24.77
C PRO A 234 -12.63 10.08 26.25
N GLU A 235 -11.66 9.95 27.16
CA GLU A 235 -11.82 10.26 28.56
C GLU A 235 -11.38 11.70 28.90
N GLY A 236 -10.71 12.42 28.00
CA GLY A 236 -10.30 13.81 28.20
C GLY A 236 -8.83 14.13 27.95
N ASP A 237 -8.03 13.15 27.50
CA ASP A 237 -6.58 13.28 27.33
C ASP A 237 -6.27 13.86 25.94
N ALA A 238 -6.21 15.18 25.84
CA ALA A 238 -6.07 15.90 24.58
C ALA A 238 -4.64 15.82 24.03
N ASP A 239 -3.63 15.83 24.92
CA ASP A 239 -2.21 15.71 24.57
C ASP A 239 -1.71 14.25 24.50
N GLU A 240 -2.56 13.28 24.84
CA GLU A 240 -2.31 11.84 24.78
C GLU A 240 -1.12 11.40 25.65
N ASN A 241 -0.84 12.12 26.73
CA ASN A 241 0.26 11.80 27.65
C ASN A 241 -0.09 10.68 28.65
N GLY A 242 -1.32 10.13 28.59
CA GLY A 242 -1.85 9.11 29.47
C GLY A 242 -2.45 9.65 30.76
N VAL A 243 -2.61 10.97 30.90
CA VAL A 243 -3.16 11.65 32.08
C VAL A 243 -4.01 12.83 31.66
N VAL A 244 -5.30 12.82 32.04
CA VAL A 244 -6.18 13.98 31.87
C VAL A 244 -5.89 15.04 32.93
N ASP A 245 -5.26 16.16 32.57
CA ASP A 245 -4.87 17.21 33.49
C ASP A 245 -5.09 18.65 32.96
N GLY A 246 -4.38 19.62 33.55
CA GLY A 246 -4.51 21.03 33.18
C GLY A 246 -3.95 21.39 31.80
N LEU A 247 -3.09 20.54 31.22
CA LEU A 247 -2.54 20.72 29.88
C LEU A 247 -3.61 20.43 28.82
N ASP A 248 -4.44 19.41 29.04
CA ASP A 248 -5.58 19.11 28.15
C ASP A 248 -6.63 20.21 28.19
N LEU A 249 -6.90 20.73 29.38
CA LEU A 249 -7.79 21.86 29.56
C LEU A 249 -7.28 23.08 28.81
N ALA A 250 -5.97 23.34 28.83
CA ALA A 250 -5.37 24.46 28.12
C ALA A 250 -5.59 24.33 26.60
N GLN A 251 -5.54 23.11 26.06
CA GLN A 251 -5.89 22.85 24.66
C GLN A 251 -7.38 23.07 24.39
N TRP A 252 -8.27 22.58 25.25
CA TRP A 252 -9.70 22.85 25.14
C TRP A 252 -10.00 24.35 25.15
N GLN A 253 -9.38 25.11 26.06
CA GLN A 253 -9.58 26.56 26.17
C GLN A 253 -9.12 27.32 24.94
N ASP A 254 -7.99 26.92 24.34
CA ASP A 254 -7.47 27.52 23.10
C ASP A 254 -8.41 27.27 21.91
N ARG A 255 -9.17 26.18 21.94
CA ARG A 255 -10.00 25.71 20.83
C ARG A 255 -11.51 25.77 21.08
N TYR A 256 -11.96 26.28 22.23
CA TYR A 256 -13.38 26.34 22.57
C TYR A 256 -14.18 27.15 21.53
N ASN A 257 -15.35 26.64 21.17
CA ASN A 257 -16.23 27.22 20.15
C ASN A 257 -15.58 27.27 18.75
N THR A 258 -14.62 26.36 18.50
CA THR A 258 -14.23 26.02 17.14
C THR A 258 -15.21 24.95 16.63
N ASP A 259 -16.09 25.36 15.72
CA ASP A 259 -16.79 24.43 14.83
C ASP A 259 -15.79 24.03 13.77
N ARG A 260 -15.25 22.81 13.84
CA ARG A 260 -14.38 22.29 12.79
C ARG A 260 -15.23 21.69 11.69
N ASN A 261 -16.20 22.49 11.22
CA ASN A 261 -16.69 22.28 9.89
C ASN A 261 -15.49 22.48 8.97
N LEU A 262 -15.38 21.56 8.02
CA LEU A 262 -14.19 21.24 7.28
C LEU A 262 -13.53 22.49 6.60
N THR A 263 -14.25 23.61 6.46
CA THR A 263 -13.81 24.87 5.84
C THR A 263 -12.83 25.73 6.64
N ASP A 264 -12.64 25.51 7.95
CA ASP A 264 -11.86 26.40 8.83
C ASP A 264 -10.50 25.84 9.27
N PHE A 265 -9.99 24.82 8.59
CA PHE A 265 -8.62 24.38 8.81
C PHE A 265 -7.63 25.11 7.89
N PRO A 266 -6.70 25.91 8.43
CA PRO A 266 -5.39 26.06 7.82
C PRO A 266 -4.58 24.80 8.15
N PHE A 267 -4.77 23.73 7.37
CA PHE A 267 -3.82 22.61 7.36
C PHE A 267 -2.62 23.04 6.52
N ASN A 268 -1.59 23.52 7.20
CA ASN A 268 -0.33 23.92 6.61
C ASN A 268 0.65 22.72 6.64
N PRO A 269 1.46 22.47 5.60
CA PRO A 269 2.44 21.38 5.59
C PRO A 269 3.48 21.60 6.69
N TYR A 270 3.83 20.54 7.42
CA TYR A 270 4.94 20.55 8.36
C TYR A 270 5.54 19.15 8.51
N ALA A 271 6.85 19.08 8.70
CA ALA A 271 7.55 17.91 9.19
C ALA A 271 7.06 17.63 10.62
N GLY A 272 6.02 16.79 10.76
CA GLY A 272 5.29 16.62 12.02
C GLY A 272 3.80 16.38 11.86
N GLY A 273 3.37 15.43 11.02
CA GLY A 273 1.96 15.10 10.80
C GLY A 273 1.15 14.80 12.09
N PRO A 274 -0.18 14.62 12.01
CA PRO A 274 -0.99 14.20 13.17
C PRO A 274 -0.56 12.81 13.63
N SER A 275 -0.39 12.60 14.95
CA SER A 275 -0.05 11.29 15.51
C SER A 275 -1.22 10.29 15.41
N THR A 276 -0.92 9.03 15.07
CA THR A 276 -1.85 7.95 14.74
C THR A 276 -2.10 6.96 15.86
N THR A 277 -1.59 7.20 17.06
CA THR A 277 -1.89 6.36 18.23
C THR A 277 -3.39 6.21 18.51
N SER A 278 -4.24 7.02 17.86
CA SER A 278 -5.68 6.77 17.70
C SER A 278 -6.20 7.11 16.28
N LEU A 279 -6.05 6.20 15.32
CA LEU A 279 -6.77 6.21 14.03
C LEU A 279 -8.29 6.38 14.26
N ILE A 280 -8.89 7.49 13.81
CA ILE A 280 -10.33 7.77 13.93
C ILE A 280 -10.94 8.14 12.57
N GLY A 281 -12.15 7.61 12.33
CA GLY A 281 -13.03 7.92 11.21
C GLY A 281 -13.86 6.70 10.81
N PRO A 282 -15.11 6.84 10.32
CA PRO A 282 -15.84 5.71 9.76
C PRO A 282 -15.15 5.22 8.48
N ALA A 283 -15.31 3.93 8.18
CA ALA A 283 -14.91 3.41 6.88
C ALA A 283 -15.71 4.11 5.77
N LEU A 284 -14.99 4.52 4.73
CA LEU A 284 -15.52 4.98 3.46
C LEU A 284 -16.41 3.86 2.85
N PRO A 285 -17.66 4.18 2.50
CA PRO A 285 -18.64 3.20 2.07
C PRO A 285 -18.23 2.54 0.75
N GLY A 286 -18.26 1.21 0.72
CA GLY A 286 -18.00 0.45 -0.51
C GLY A 286 -16.52 0.32 -0.89
N LEU A 287 -15.60 0.79 -0.05
CA LEU A 287 -14.16 0.56 -0.18
C LEU A 287 -13.74 -0.54 0.80
N ALA A 288 -13.09 -1.59 0.30
CA ALA A 288 -12.53 -2.67 1.10
C ALA A 288 -11.09 -2.36 1.52
N PRO A 289 -10.54 -3.01 2.57
CA PRO A 289 -9.13 -2.90 2.91
C PRO A 289 -8.22 -3.17 1.71
N GLY A 290 -7.17 -2.36 1.58
CA GLY A 290 -6.21 -2.44 0.48
C GLY A 290 -6.64 -1.72 -0.81
N GLN A 291 -7.92 -1.43 -1.00
CA GLN A 291 -8.39 -0.76 -2.22
C GLN A 291 -7.96 0.72 -2.25
N LEU A 292 -7.69 1.19 -3.47
CA LEU A 292 -7.28 2.57 -3.71
C LEU A 292 -8.49 3.46 -3.95
N ILE A 293 -8.37 4.71 -3.51
CA ILE A 293 -9.25 5.79 -3.95
C ILE A 293 -8.80 6.23 -5.35
N ASP A 294 -9.69 6.09 -6.32
CA ASP A 294 -9.54 6.53 -7.69
C ASP A 294 -10.78 7.32 -8.15
N GLN A 295 -10.76 7.84 -9.38
CA GLN A 295 -11.88 8.59 -9.95
C GLN A 295 -13.19 7.78 -9.99
N ASN A 296 -13.12 6.46 -10.19
CA ASN A 296 -14.31 5.62 -10.32
C ASN A 296 -15.00 5.48 -8.97
N TYR A 297 -14.21 5.29 -7.91
CA TYR A 297 -14.72 5.33 -6.54
C TYR A 297 -15.25 6.73 -6.20
N ALA A 298 -14.46 7.79 -6.45
CA ALA A 298 -14.80 9.16 -6.09
C ALA A 298 -16.14 9.61 -6.70
N LEU A 299 -16.34 9.40 -8.01
CA LEU A 299 -17.57 9.73 -8.74
C LEU A 299 -18.72 8.75 -8.48
N GLY A 300 -18.41 7.58 -7.91
CA GLY A 300 -19.37 6.53 -7.57
C GLY A 300 -19.77 6.57 -6.11
N ALA A 301 -19.27 5.61 -5.33
CA ALA A 301 -19.59 5.49 -3.91
C ALA A 301 -19.06 6.65 -3.05
N GLY A 302 -18.00 7.33 -3.52
CA GLY A 302 -17.44 8.55 -2.91
C GLY A 302 -18.32 9.80 -3.07
N GLY A 303 -19.35 9.74 -3.91
CA GLY A 303 -20.37 10.79 -4.03
C GLY A 303 -19.95 12.08 -4.72
N CYS A 304 -18.68 12.23 -5.12
CA CYS A 304 -18.19 13.42 -5.81
C CYS A 304 -19.01 13.72 -7.05
N THR A 305 -19.24 15.00 -7.33
CA THR A 305 -19.82 15.38 -8.61
C THR A 305 -18.77 15.33 -9.71
N ALA A 306 -19.23 15.29 -10.96
CA ALA A 306 -18.34 15.42 -12.11
C ALA A 306 -17.88 16.88 -12.34
N ASP A 307 -18.43 17.84 -11.60
CA ASP A 307 -17.89 19.21 -11.58
C ASP A 307 -16.65 19.19 -10.70
N THR A 308 -15.50 19.18 -11.35
CA THR A 308 -14.22 19.09 -10.65
C THR A 308 -13.77 20.45 -10.10
N THR A 309 -14.49 21.56 -10.35
CA THR A 309 -14.03 22.90 -9.94
C THR A 309 -14.59 23.39 -8.61
N ASP A 310 -15.39 22.58 -7.92
CA ASP A 310 -16.23 23.05 -6.81
C ASP A 310 -15.60 22.89 -5.41
N GLY A 311 -14.39 22.33 -5.31
CA GLY A 311 -13.70 22.15 -4.04
C GLY A 311 -14.25 20.98 -3.23
N GLY A 312 -14.73 19.94 -3.92
CA GLY A 312 -15.19 18.68 -3.35
C GLY A 312 -16.69 18.67 -3.03
N ALA A 313 -17.49 19.51 -3.69
CA ALA A 313 -18.93 19.47 -3.52
C ALA A 313 -19.49 18.14 -4.03
N GLY A 314 -20.46 17.61 -3.27
CA GLY A 314 -21.00 16.25 -3.47
C GLY A 314 -20.16 15.13 -2.89
N CYS A 315 -18.82 15.29 -2.79
CA CYS A 315 -17.98 14.26 -2.19
C CYS A 315 -18.37 14.01 -0.72
N ILE A 316 -18.38 12.75 -0.30
CA ILE A 316 -18.57 12.38 1.12
C ILE A 316 -17.39 12.82 2.00
N ALA A 317 -16.24 13.06 1.36
CA ALA A 317 -15.03 13.60 1.93
C ALA A 317 -14.38 14.49 0.85
N PRO A 318 -14.12 15.78 1.11
CA PRO A 318 -13.55 16.68 0.10
C PRO A 318 -12.22 16.19 -0.45
N GLU A 319 -11.42 15.47 0.34
CA GLU A 319 -10.14 14.91 -0.08
C GLU A 319 -10.28 13.97 -1.29
N LEU A 320 -11.45 13.34 -1.48
CA LEU A 320 -11.74 12.46 -2.61
C LEU A 320 -11.63 13.18 -3.97
N GLU A 321 -11.77 14.49 -3.99
CA GLU A 321 -11.56 15.31 -5.18
C GLU A 321 -10.12 15.20 -5.70
N LEU A 322 -9.13 14.87 -4.86
CA LEU A 322 -7.77 14.57 -5.30
C LEU A 322 -7.76 13.51 -6.43
N ALA A 323 -8.70 12.57 -6.41
CA ALA A 323 -8.75 11.48 -7.39
C ALA A 323 -9.20 11.93 -8.78
N LEU A 324 -9.89 13.06 -8.89
CA LEU A 324 -10.56 13.48 -10.11
C LEU A 324 -9.55 13.94 -11.18
N PRO A 325 -9.94 13.98 -12.47
CA PRO A 325 -9.10 14.56 -13.52
C PRO A 325 -9.02 16.09 -13.39
N VAL A 326 -7.92 16.67 -13.88
CA VAL A 326 -7.80 18.14 -13.97
C VAL A 326 -8.86 18.70 -14.90
N ASP A 327 -9.64 19.67 -14.43
CA ASP A 327 -10.67 20.34 -15.23
C ASP A 327 -10.06 21.24 -16.31
N SER A 328 -10.66 21.23 -17.50
CA SER A 328 -10.40 22.24 -18.54
C SER A 328 -10.69 23.70 -18.09
N ASN A 329 -11.59 23.88 -17.12
CA ASN A 329 -11.95 25.17 -16.53
C ASN A 329 -11.05 25.57 -15.35
N ASP A 330 -10.22 24.65 -14.85
CA ASP A 330 -9.12 24.91 -13.91
C ASP A 330 -7.78 24.47 -14.54
N PRO A 331 -7.31 25.18 -15.59
CA PRO A 331 -6.08 24.82 -16.28
C PRO A 331 -4.82 24.97 -15.40
N THR A 332 -4.95 25.61 -14.24
CA THR A 332 -3.88 25.75 -13.24
C THR A 332 -3.84 24.59 -12.25
N ASN A 333 -4.85 23.73 -12.25
CA ASN A 333 -5.05 22.69 -11.25
C ASN A 333 -4.95 23.23 -9.82
N ALA A 334 -5.63 24.35 -9.54
CA ALA A 334 -5.63 25.01 -8.24
C ALA A 334 -6.19 24.12 -7.12
N LEU A 335 -6.98 23.10 -7.46
CA LEU A 335 -7.54 22.11 -6.53
C LEU A 335 -6.69 20.84 -6.39
N ASN A 336 -5.51 20.78 -7.03
CA ASN A 336 -4.56 19.67 -6.96
C ASN A 336 -5.10 18.29 -7.38
N HIS A 337 -6.05 18.22 -8.31
CA HIS A 337 -6.52 16.96 -8.89
C HIS A 337 -5.38 16.14 -9.46
N ARG A 338 -5.43 14.82 -9.26
CA ARG A 338 -4.36 13.86 -9.58
C ARG A 338 -4.73 12.82 -10.64
N ASN A 339 -5.89 12.93 -11.28
CA ASN A 339 -6.33 12.05 -12.38
C ASN A 339 -6.10 10.57 -12.08
N PHE A 340 -6.45 10.13 -10.88
CA PHE A 340 -6.23 8.77 -10.44
C PHE A 340 -7.27 7.83 -11.06
N ASN A 341 -6.83 6.76 -11.72
CA ASN A 341 -7.70 5.79 -12.38
C ASN A 341 -7.07 4.40 -12.33
N ASN A 342 -7.54 3.54 -11.43
CA ASN A 342 -6.91 2.25 -11.14
C ASN A 342 -7.27 1.19 -12.18
N THR A 343 -6.69 1.27 -13.36
CA THR A 343 -6.95 0.33 -14.48
C THR A 343 -6.19 -1.00 -14.38
N ILE A 344 -5.26 -1.10 -13.42
CA ILE A 344 -4.44 -2.30 -13.17
C ILE A 344 -4.89 -3.10 -11.94
N ASP A 345 -5.96 -2.63 -11.27
CA ASP A 345 -6.48 -3.22 -10.04
C ASP A 345 -5.38 -3.37 -8.96
N LEU A 346 -4.52 -2.36 -8.83
CA LEU A 346 -3.52 -2.29 -7.76
C LEU A 346 -4.23 -2.16 -6.42
N GLN A 347 -3.72 -2.86 -5.42
CA GLN A 347 -4.10 -2.69 -4.02
C GLN A 347 -2.84 -2.44 -3.22
N MET A 348 -2.93 -1.67 -2.13
CA MET A 348 -1.78 -1.41 -1.25
C MET A 348 -2.17 -1.22 0.20
N ALA A 349 -1.21 -1.34 1.09
CA ALA A 349 -1.30 -1.00 2.49
C ALA A 349 0.07 -0.49 2.96
N PHE A 350 0.08 0.26 4.05
CA PHE A 350 1.31 0.81 4.58
C PHE A 350 1.30 0.85 6.08
N ASN A 351 2.28 0.17 6.68
CA ASN A 351 2.53 0.17 8.10
C ASN A 351 3.93 0.73 8.35
N ASN A 352 3.98 2.03 8.64
CA ASN A 352 5.23 2.76 8.85
C ASN A 352 5.68 2.77 10.33
N SER A 353 5.17 1.89 11.19
CA SER A 353 5.46 1.91 12.63
C SER A 353 6.80 1.29 13.03
N ASN A 354 7.64 0.91 12.06
CA ASN A 354 8.92 0.29 12.38
C ASN A 354 9.87 1.31 13.05
N VAL A 355 10.54 0.87 14.11
CA VAL A 355 11.55 1.63 14.89
C VAL A 355 12.86 0.85 15.07
N ALA A 356 12.97 -0.30 14.42
CA ALA A 356 14.18 -1.10 14.30
C ALA A 356 14.65 -1.03 12.83
N GLY A 357 15.55 -1.91 12.40
CA GLY A 357 15.99 -1.95 11.00
C GLY A 357 17.50 -1.87 10.89
N VAL A 358 17.98 -1.19 9.84
CA VAL A 358 19.40 -0.97 9.60
C VAL A 358 19.86 0.37 10.16
N GLU A 359 20.95 0.37 10.92
CA GLU A 359 21.37 1.61 11.60
C GLU A 359 21.76 2.73 10.63
N GLY A 360 21.28 3.94 10.95
CA GLY A 360 21.70 5.19 10.33
C GLY A 360 23.16 5.56 10.56
N THR A 361 23.87 5.95 9.51
CA THR A 361 25.28 6.38 9.60
C THR A 361 25.63 7.64 8.80
N PRO A 362 26.71 8.35 9.18
CA PRO A 362 27.18 9.52 8.43
C PRO A 362 27.58 9.19 6.99
N ALA A 363 27.46 10.21 6.11
CA ALA A 363 27.63 10.14 4.66
C ALA A 363 29.04 9.71 4.15
N ASP A 364 29.98 9.38 5.02
CA ASP A 364 31.36 9.02 4.71
C ASP A 364 31.89 7.84 5.53
N SER A 365 31.03 7.12 6.26
CA SER A 365 31.46 5.91 6.96
C SER A 365 31.63 4.73 5.98
N ASP A 366 32.77 4.05 6.09
CA ASP A 366 33.13 2.82 5.38
C ASP A 366 33.66 1.84 6.46
N PRO A 367 33.11 0.62 6.57
CA PRO A 367 32.17 -0.03 5.64
C PRO A 367 30.69 0.27 5.92
N MET A 368 29.89 0.28 4.86
CA MET A 368 28.42 0.39 4.92
C MET A 368 27.74 -0.97 5.16
N GLN A 369 28.44 -1.90 5.83
CA GLN A 369 27.91 -3.19 6.25
C GLN A 369 26.88 -3.03 7.35
N THR A 370 25.91 -3.94 7.37
CA THR A 370 24.76 -3.95 8.27
C THR A 370 25.17 -3.80 9.73
N GLU A 371 24.41 -2.96 10.43
CA GLU A 371 24.28 -2.93 11.87
C GLU A 371 22.78 -2.75 12.16
N GLY A 372 22.30 -3.23 13.30
CA GLY A 372 20.87 -3.37 13.57
C GLY A 372 20.34 -4.78 13.29
N ASP A 373 19.02 -4.93 13.30
CA ASP A 373 18.31 -6.22 13.26
C ASP A 373 17.20 -6.22 12.17
N PRO A 374 17.53 -5.95 10.89
CA PRO A 374 16.54 -5.86 9.81
C PRO A 374 15.71 -7.14 9.63
N GLU A 375 16.23 -8.32 10.02
CA GLU A 375 15.51 -9.59 9.97
C GLU A 375 14.26 -9.63 10.86
N ASN A 376 14.15 -8.73 11.84
CA ASN A 376 13.01 -8.66 12.76
C ASN A 376 11.92 -7.70 12.28
N VAL A 377 12.18 -6.92 11.23
CA VAL A 377 11.23 -5.93 10.72
C VAL A 377 10.26 -6.57 9.75
N ILE A 378 8.98 -6.56 10.11
CA ILE A 378 7.90 -7.22 9.34
C ILE A 378 6.82 -6.25 8.85
N THR A 379 7.04 -4.94 8.99
CA THR A 379 6.09 -3.90 8.61
C THR A 379 6.70 -2.96 7.57
N GLY A 380 5.90 -2.46 6.64
CA GLY A 380 6.31 -1.45 5.66
C GLY A 380 5.26 -1.24 4.57
N LEU A 381 5.71 -1.04 3.33
CA LEU A 381 4.81 -0.96 2.17
C LEU A 381 4.44 -2.37 1.71
N GLU A 382 3.14 -2.61 1.58
CA GLU A 382 2.60 -3.83 1.01
C GLU A 382 1.74 -3.51 -0.21
N PHE A 383 1.87 -4.28 -1.29
CA PHE A 383 1.02 -4.11 -2.47
C PHE A 383 0.67 -5.44 -3.14
N SER A 384 -0.41 -5.40 -3.92
CA SER A 384 -0.86 -6.54 -4.72
C SER A 384 -1.31 -6.15 -6.12
N LEU A 385 -0.87 -6.92 -7.10
CA LEU A 385 -1.26 -6.81 -8.51
C LEU A 385 -1.84 -8.13 -9.03
N PRO A 386 -2.90 -8.11 -9.84
CA PRO A 386 -3.30 -9.29 -10.59
C PRO A 386 -2.17 -9.74 -11.52
N LEU A 387 -1.96 -11.05 -11.67
CA LEU A 387 -1.01 -11.58 -12.65
C LEU A 387 -1.34 -11.12 -14.08
N SER A 388 -2.59 -10.81 -14.38
CA SER A 388 -2.99 -10.24 -15.67
C SER A 388 -2.45 -8.84 -15.92
N ALA A 389 -2.25 -8.03 -14.87
CA ALA A 389 -1.60 -6.72 -14.98
C ALA A 389 -0.09 -6.86 -15.25
N LEU A 390 0.51 -8.00 -14.87
CA LEU A 390 1.90 -8.36 -15.13
C LEU A 390 2.08 -9.16 -16.43
N GLY A 391 1.09 -9.17 -17.34
CA GLY A 391 1.18 -9.93 -18.60
C GLY A 391 0.99 -11.44 -18.49
N ASN A 392 0.47 -11.94 -17.36
CA ASN A 392 0.27 -13.37 -17.04
C ASN A 392 1.59 -14.17 -17.07
N PRO A 393 2.53 -13.85 -16.17
CA PRO A 393 3.82 -14.52 -16.12
C PRO A 393 3.65 -16.03 -15.89
N THR A 394 4.48 -16.85 -16.53
CA THR A 394 4.44 -18.33 -16.39
C THR A 394 5.68 -18.92 -15.72
N GLY A 395 6.70 -18.10 -15.48
CA GLY A 395 7.92 -18.44 -14.75
C GLY A 395 8.08 -17.57 -13.52
N ASP A 396 9.27 -17.57 -12.94
CA ASP A 396 9.55 -16.73 -11.78
C ASP A 396 9.36 -15.24 -12.11
N ILE A 397 8.92 -14.47 -11.11
CA ILE A 397 8.83 -13.01 -11.19
C ILE A 397 10.02 -12.46 -10.42
N LYS A 398 10.78 -11.54 -11.01
CA LYS A 398 11.84 -10.83 -10.33
C LYS A 398 11.39 -9.43 -9.96
N LEU A 399 11.84 -8.95 -8.82
CA LEU A 399 11.50 -7.63 -8.32
C LEU A 399 12.74 -6.93 -7.79
N LEU A 400 12.98 -5.71 -8.25
CA LEU A 400 13.96 -4.80 -7.70
C LEU A 400 13.22 -3.64 -7.05
N ALA A 401 13.55 -3.32 -5.80
CA ALA A 401 13.06 -2.15 -5.10
C ALA A 401 14.21 -1.28 -4.61
N PHE A 402 14.03 0.03 -4.63
CA PHE A 402 14.99 0.97 -4.04
C PHE A 402 14.34 2.29 -3.64
N ILE A 403 15.04 3.06 -2.82
CA ILE A 403 14.57 4.38 -2.38
C ILE A 403 15.23 5.49 -3.18
N ASN A 404 14.46 6.52 -3.53
CA ASN A 404 14.98 7.77 -4.06
C ASN A 404 14.21 8.98 -3.49
N ASN A 405 14.60 10.19 -3.89
CA ASN A 405 13.96 11.42 -3.39
C ASN A 405 12.69 11.79 -4.16
N GLY A 406 11.96 12.79 -3.66
CA GLY A 406 10.70 13.23 -4.26
C GLY A 406 10.74 13.69 -5.72
N ASN A 407 11.91 14.01 -6.26
CA ASN A 407 12.09 14.41 -7.66
C ASN A 407 12.61 13.27 -8.55
N HIS A 408 12.81 12.07 -8.01
CA HIS A 408 13.44 10.93 -8.67
C HIS A 408 14.86 11.20 -9.21
N ASP A 409 15.57 12.20 -8.66
CA ASP A 409 16.89 12.66 -9.12
C ASP A 409 18.00 12.48 -8.08
N PHE A 410 17.74 11.67 -7.04
CA PHE A 410 18.71 11.24 -6.05
C PHE A 410 18.43 9.82 -5.59
N VAL A 411 19.37 8.89 -5.83
CA VAL A 411 19.24 7.47 -5.49
C VAL A 411 19.92 7.18 -4.14
N ALA A 412 19.16 6.56 -3.22
CA ALA A 412 19.65 6.08 -1.93
C ALA A 412 20.56 4.86 -2.08
N ASN A 413 21.18 4.42 -0.98
CA ASN A 413 21.84 3.12 -0.89
C ASN A 413 20.91 1.98 -0.43
N GLN A 414 19.61 2.22 -0.39
CA GLN A 414 18.62 1.26 0.10
C GLN A 414 18.00 0.54 -1.10
N PHE A 415 18.39 -0.73 -1.27
CA PHE A 415 17.97 -1.62 -2.35
C PHE A 415 17.46 -2.95 -1.79
N SER A 416 16.57 -3.62 -2.51
CA SER A 416 16.26 -5.03 -2.30
C SER A 416 17.44 -5.94 -2.67
N GLY A 417 17.27 -7.25 -2.47
CA GLY A 417 18.27 -8.24 -2.86
C GLY A 417 19.50 -8.18 -1.95
N VAL A 418 20.67 -8.41 -2.53
CA VAL A 418 21.94 -8.15 -1.84
C VAL A 418 22.14 -6.64 -1.82
N GLY A 419 22.17 -6.04 -0.63
CA GLY A 419 22.40 -4.61 -0.51
C GLY A 419 23.76 -4.19 -1.08
N VAL A 420 23.83 -2.94 -1.51
CA VAL A 420 24.92 -2.39 -2.33
C VAL A 420 26.21 -2.13 -1.56
N LEU A 421 26.18 -2.17 -0.22
CA LEU A 421 27.34 -1.98 0.68
C LEU A 421 28.13 -0.70 0.42
N THR A 422 27.48 0.33 -0.11
CA THR A 422 28.04 1.64 -0.41
C THR A 422 27.13 2.76 0.12
N GLY A 423 27.61 3.99 0.00
CA GLY A 423 26.81 5.17 0.28
C GLY A 423 25.78 5.48 -0.79
N ASN A 424 24.92 6.48 -0.54
CA ASN A 424 23.96 6.95 -1.53
C ASN A 424 24.67 7.28 -2.86
N PHE A 425 24.12 6.78 -3.96
CA PHE A 425 24.61 7.07 -5.32
C PHE A 425 24.37 8.53 -5.72
N GLY A 426 23.37 9.17 -5.09
CA GLY A 426 23.04 10.56 -5.34
C GLY A 426 22.42 10.77 -6.72
N SER A 427 22.74 11.88 -7.38
CA SER A 427 22.09 12.26 -8.65
C SER A 427 22.61 11.54 -9.90
N LEU A 428 23.55 10.60 -9.74
CA LEU A 428 23.98 9.74 -10.83
C LEU A 428 23.30 8.38 -10.63
N PRO A 429 22.35 8.00 -11.50
CA PRO A 429 21.79 6.66 -11.45
C PRO A 429 22.89 5.61 -11.58
N PRO A 430 22.86 4.54 -10.75
CA PRO A 430 23.92 3.54 -10.73
C PRO A 430 23.90 2.60 -11.93
N ASP A 431 25.05 1.99 -12.18
CA ASP A 431 25.16 0.76 -12.96
C ASP A 431 25.31 -0.42 -12.00
N LEU A 432 24.19 -1.01 -11.61
CA LEU A 432 24.15 -2.08 -10.61
C LEU A 432 24.94 -3.32 -11.06
N SER A 433 25.05 -3.55 -12.38
CA SER A 433 25.80 -4.68 -12.93
C SER A 433 27.31 -4.64 -12.65
N PHE A 434 27.82 -3.49 -12.23
CA PHE A 434 29.24 -3.27 -11.93
C PHE A 434 29.50 -2.68 -10.55
N GLU A 435 28.59 -1.85 -10.04
CA GLU A 435 28.80 -1.05 -8.83
C GLU A 435 28.36 -1.77 -7.54
N ALA A 436 27.68 -2.91 -7.63
CA ALA A 436 27.25 -3.71 -6.50
C ALA A 436 27.55 -5.21 -6.69
N ASP A 437 27.89 -5.89 -5.59
CA ASP A 437 28.13 -7.33 -5.59
C ASP A 437 26.82 -8.09 -5.32
N GLY A 438 26.53 -9.09 -6.14
CA GLY A 438 25.28 -9.87 -6.04
C GLY A 438 24.10 -9.13 -6.67
N ASP A 439 22.95 -9.81 -6.74
CA ASP A 439 21.75 -9.27 -7.40
C ASP A 439 20.97 -8.35 -6.43
N GLN A 440 20.63 -7.14 -6.86
CA GLN A 440 19.74 -6.20 -6.14
C GLN A 440 18.25 -6.49 -6.41
N PHE A 441 17.94 -7.53 -7.18
CA PHE A 441 16.59 -8.05 -7.33
C PHE A 441 16.38 -9.33 -6.51
N VAL A 442 15.14 -9.57 -6.09
CA VAL A 442 14.69 -10.83 -5.52
C VAL A 442 13.93 -11.67 -6.56
N THR A 443 13.84 -12.98 -6.34
CA THR A 443 13.07 -13.89 -7.20
C THR A 443 11.88 -14.45 -6.43
N ILE A 444 10.68 -14.18 -6.92
CA ILE A 444 9.40 -14.67 -6.42
C ILE A 444 8.98 -15.86 -7.28
N VAL A 445 9.06 -17.05 -6.70
CA VAL A 445 8.71 -18.29 -7.39
C VAL A 445 7.20 -18.40 -7.51
N GLN A 446 6.71 -18.59 -8.74
CA GLN A 446 5.30 -18.89 -8.94
C GLN A 446 5.01 -20.34 -8.57
N PRO A 447 3.91 -20.62 -7.85
CA PRO A 447 3.49 -21.99 -7.62
C PRO A 447 3.23 -22.64 -8.99
N ALA A 448 3.81 -23.82 -9.21
CA ALA A 448 3.60 -24.56 -10.46
C ALA A 448 2.10 -24.69 -10.70
N ALA A 449 1.62 -24.19 -11.85
CA ALA A 449 0.22 -24.33 -12.22
C ALA A 449 -0.17 -25.80 -12.09
N LEU A 450 -1.06 -26.11 -11.14
CA LEU A 450 -1.58 -27.47 -11.00
C LEU A 450 -2.26 -27.84 -12.32
N ALA A 451 -1.57 -28.65 -13.12
CA ALA A 451 -2.08 -29.21 -14.37
C ALA A 451 -3.29 -30.11 -14.04
N GLY A 452 -4.47 -29.51 -13.90
CA GLY A 452 -5.69 -30.23 -13.52
C GLY A 452 -6.83 -29.43 -12.91
N ALA A 453 -6.66 -28.15 -12.56
CA ALA A 453 -7.71 -27.37 -11.88
C ALA A 453 -8.95 -27.00 -12.74
N ASN A 454 -9.04 -27.44 -14.00
CA ASN A 454 -10.18 -27.19 -14.88
C ASN A 454 -11.42 -28.08 -14.64
N ALA A 455 -11.52 -28.80 -13.52
CA ALA A 455 -12.69 -29.65 -13.25
C ALA A 455 -13.00 -29.87 -11.76
N VAL A 456 -12.87 -28.84 -10.92
CA VAL A 456 -13.45 -28.89 -9.56
C VAL A 456 -14.79 -28.15 -9.59
N PRO A 457 -15.94 -28.85 -9.52
CA PRO A 457 -17.20 -28.18 -9.29
C PRO A 457 -17.16 -27.51 -7.92
N GLU A 458 -17.49 -26.21 -7.88
CA GLU A 458 -17.73 -25.44 -6.65
C GLU A 458 -18.53 -26.28 -5.62
N PRO A 459 -18.32 -26.12 -4.30
CA PRO A 459 -19.00 -26.91 -3.25
C PRO A 459 -20.53 -26.95 -3.40
N SER A 460 -21.12 -25.87 -3.92
CA SER A 460 -22.54 -25.75 -4.24
C SER A 460 -23.01 -26.73 -5.34
N SER A 461 -22.15 -27.02 -6.31
CA SER A 461 -22.40 -27.94 -7.42
C SER A 461 -22.44 -29.40 -6.96
N LEU A 462 -21.58 -29.76 -6.01
CA LEU A 462 -21.58 -31.08 -5.34
C LEU A 462 -22.78 -31.24 -4.39
N ALA A 463 -23.18 -30.17 -3.69
CA ALA A 463 -24.41 -30.14 -2.90
C ALA A 463 -25.65 -30.35 -3.78
N LEU A 464 -25.71 -29.69 -4.95
CA LEU A 464 -26.79 -29.88 -5.92
C LEU A 464 -26.80 -31.28 -6.52
N LEU A 465 -25.64 -31.87 -6.82
CA LEU A 465 -25.56 -33.24 -7.32
C LEU A 465 -26.00 -34.28 -6.28
N THR A 466 -25.65 -34.07 -5.00
CA THR A 466 -26.05 -34.94 -3.89
C THR A 466 -27.53 -34.78 -3.54
N LEU A 467 -28.09 -33.57 -3.62
CA LEU A 467 -29.54 -33.32 -3.52
C LEU A 467 -30.31 -33.95 -4.69
N ALA A 468 -29.81 -33.84 -5.91
CA ALA A 468 -30.42 -34.48 -7.08
C ALA A 468 -30.39 -36.02 -7.00
N ALA A 469 -29.27 -36.59 -6.54
CA ALA A 469 -29.12 -38.04 -6.36
C ALA A 469 -30.03 -38.58 -5.24
N THR A 470 -30.15 -37.87 -4.12
CA THR A 470 -31.06 -38.24 -3.03
C THR A 470 -32.53 -38.08 -3.41
N ALA A 471 -32.90 -37.07 -4.19
CA ALA A 471 -34.25 -36.92 -4.73
C ALA A 471 -34.62 -38.02 -5.73
N MET A 472 -33.68 -38.46 -6.58
CA MET A 472 -33.90 -39.58 -7.50
C MET A 472 -34.01 -40.94 -6.78
N MET A 473 -33.26 -41.15 -5.69
CA MET A 473 -33.39 -42.35 -4.87
C MET A 473 -34.67 -42.36 -4.02
N GLY A 474 -35.10 -41.19 -3.52
CA GLY A 474 -36.35 -41.02 -2.77
C GLY A 474 -37.60 -41.21 -3.63
N SER A 475 -37.58 -40.76 -4.89
CA SER A 475 -38.70 -40.93 -5.82
C SER A 475 -38.86 -42.37 -6.33
N ARG A 476 -37.76 -43.14 -6.42
CA ARG A 476 -37.82 -44.58 -6.76
C ARG A 476 -38.38 -45.46 -5.64
N ARG A 477 -38.20 -45.07 -4.37
CA ARG A 477 -38.76 -45.80 -3.21
C ARG A 477 -40.26 -45.59 -2.98
N ARG A 478 -40.88 -44.60 -3.62
CA ARG A 478 -42.34 -44.35 -3.53
C ARG A 478 -43.18 -45.10 -4.58
N LYS A 479 -42.56 -45.88 -5.47
CA LYS A 479 -43.25 -46.62 -6.56
C LYS A 479 -43.05 -48.15 -6.50
N SER A 480 -42.71 -48.70 -5.34
CA SER A 480 -42.63 -50.14 -5.10
C SER A 480 -43.57 -50.56 -3.98
#